data_AF-A0A1V4CMK6-F1
#
_entry.id   AF-A0A1V4CMK6-F1
#
_cell.length_a   1.000
_cell.length_b   1.000
_cell.length_c   1.000
_cell.angle_alpha   90.00
_cell.angle_beta   90.00
_cell.angle_gamma   90.00
#
_symmetry.space_group_name_H-M   'P 1'
#
loop_
_entity.id
_entity.type
_entity.pdbx_description
1 polymer ?
#
loop_
_entity_poly.entity_id
_entity_poly.type
_entity_poly.pdbx_seq_one_letter_code
_entity_poly.pdbx_strand_id
1 'polypeptide(L)'
;GPAAVVVAGDEAAVLEIAGGWVGQGRKTRRLRVSHAFHSPRMDAMLDDFRKVVEGLTFAPPTIALVSNLTGEPVGAAEVCASEYWVRHVREAVRFADGVRALEKLGVTSFVEVGPDGVLSAMAQDCLVADAGSAAVVVPVLRKDRPEVQALVVALAELHVHGVAVGWEQVFVGRGVRKVELPTYAFQRQRYWLEDTVGVPGGSAVGSVDARFWDAVEREDLEALAAALGVEGGGSLGELLPVLSSYRRQQRERVMVDGWRYRVSWKPVPEVAAGSLSGTWLLAVPASLADSELAQTLSLGLEKSGARVVPAVIDADADRDGIAEALLGALGGESEASVLSLLALDEEPCAGEPVVASGLALTLRLVQTAAG
;
A
#
# COMPACT_ATOMS: atom_id res chain seq x y z
N GLY A 1 -0.74 -20.51 -24.34
CA GLY A 1 -1.77 -19.61 -23.76
C GLY A 1 -3.15 -20.14 -24.10
N PRO A 2 -4.24 -19.54 -23.60
CA PRO A 2 -5.60 -20.05 -23.83
C PRO A 2 -6.04 -20.05 -25.30
N ALA A 3 -5.48 -19.17 -26.12
CA ALA A 3 -5.77 -19.08 -27.56
C ALA A 3 -4.56 -19.44 -28.46
N ALA A 4 -3.48 -19.99 -27.89
CA ALA A 4 -2.24 -20.26 -28.62
C ALA A 4 -1.59 -21.57 -28.14
N VAL A 5 -1.34 -22.48 -29.08
CA VAL A 5 -0.72 -23.80 -28.87
C VAL A 5 0.47 -23.99 -29.81
N VAL A 6 1.44 -24.80 -29.40
CA VAL A 6 2.59 -25.20 -30.22
C VAL A 6 2.48 -26.69 -30.51
N VAL A 7 2.70 -27.08 -31.77
CA VAL A 7 2.79 -28.47 -32.21
C VAL A 7 4.21 -28.72 -32.70
N ALA A 8 4.81 -29.84 -32.32
CA ALA A 8 6.17 -30.23 -32.66
C ALA A 8 6.20 -31.71 -33.06
N GLY A 9 7.06 -32.05 -34.03
CA GLY A 9 7.19 -33.41 -34.57
C GLY A 9 7.95 -33.39 -35.89
N ASP A 10 7.72 -34.41 -36.72
CA ASP A 10 8.26 -34.45 -38.09
C ASP A 10 7.73 -33.29 -38.94
N GLU A 11 8.60 -32.68 -39.73
CA GLU A 11 8.31 -31.45 -40.47
C GLU A 11 7.08 -31.59 -41.37
N ALA A 12 6.99 -32.68 -42.13
CA ALA A 12 5.87 -32.90 -43.04
C ALA A 12 4.51 -32.95 -42.30
N ALA A 13 4.45 -33.69 -41.18
CA ALA A 13 3.23 -33.80 -40.38
C ALA A 13 2.83 -32.46 -39.74
N VAL A 14 3.80 -31.70 -39.22
CA VAL A 14 3.53 -30.37 -38.64
C VAL A 14 3.04 -29.39 -39.70
N LEU A 15 3.60 -29.43 -40.91
CA LEU A 15 3.17 -28.57 -42.03
C LEU A 15 1.77 -28.93 -42.52
N GLU A 16 1.42 -30.21 -42.55
CA GLU A 16 0.06 -30.66 -42.88
C GLU A 16 -0.97 -30.13 -41.86
N ILE A 17 -0.70 -30.30 -40.56
CA ILE A 17 -1.56 -29.77 -39.49
C ILE A 17 -1.68 -28.25 -39.60
N ALA A 18 -0.58 -27.54 -39.82
CA ALA A 18 -0.58 -26.09 -39.99
C ALA A 18 -1.39 -25.65 -41.22
N GLY A 19 -1.30 -26.40 -42.33
CA GLY A 19 -2.10 -26.16 -43.54
C GLY A 19 -3.60 -26.29 -43.29
N GLY A 20 -4.02 -27.28 -42.50
CA GLY A 20 -5.42 -27.44 -42.08
C GLY A 20 -5.94 -26.22 -41.31
N TRP A 21 -5.14 -25.66 -40.40
CA TRP A 21 -5.51 -24.44 -39.66
C TRP A 21 -5.56 -23.18 -40.52
N VAL A 22 -4.62 -23.04 -41.47
CA VAL A 22 -4.64 -21.94 -42.44
C VAL A 22 -5.89 -22.02 -43.33
N GLY A 23 -6.29 -23.22 -43.76
CA GLY A 23 -7.53 -23.44 -44.51
C GLY A 23 -8.80 -23.02 -43.75
N GLN A 24 -8.74 -23.00 -42.42
CA GLN A 24 -9.82 -22.50 -41.54
C GLN A 24 -9.68 -21.01 -41.19
N GLY A 25 -8.77 -20.28 -41.85
CA GLY A 25 -8.53 -18.85 -41.61
C GLY A 25 -7.79 -18.53 -40.29
N ARG A 26 -7.15 -19.51 -39.66
CA ARG A 26 -6.36 -19.31 -38.43
C ARG A 26 -4.91 -18.94 -38.76
N LYS A 27 -4.31 -18.10 -37.92
CA LYS A 27 -2.90 -17.70 -38.04
C LYS A 27 -2.00 -18.85 -37.57
N THR A 28 -0.99 -19.18 -38.36
CA THR A 28 0.08 -20.12 -38.00
C THR A 28 1.44 -19.45 -38.19
N ARG A 29 2.43 -19.85 -37.41
CA ARG A 29 3.81 -19.36 -37.52
C ARG A 29 4.79 -20.48 -37.23
N ARG A 30 5.70 -20.75 -38.17
CA ARG A 30 6.81 -21.69 -37.95
C ARG A 30 7.83 -21.10 -36.99
N LEU A 31 8.24 -21.87 -35.98
CA LEU A 31 9.29 -21.49 -35.05
C LEU A 31 10.66 -21.84 -35.64
N ARG A 32 11.64 -20.93 -35.47
CA ARG A 32 13.04 -21.15 -35.88
C ARG A 32 13.78 -21.81 -34.72
N VAL A 33 13.68 -23.13 -34.65
CA VAL A 33 14.34 -23.97 -33.64
C VAL A 33 15.14 -25.07 -34.32
N SER A 34 16.21 -25.53 -33.66
CA SER A 34 17.07 -26.59 -34.21
C SER A 34 16.43 -27.97 -34.13
N HIS A 35 15.53 -28.20 -33.17
CA HIS A 35 14.92 -29.50 -32.90
C HIS A 35 13.44 -29.35 -32.51
N ALA A 36 12.67 -30.41 -32.74
CA ALA A 36 11.29 -30.54 -32.30
C ALA A 36 11.23 -31.02 -30.84
N PHE A 37 11.51 -30.12 -29.89
CA PHE A 37 11.38 -30.40 -28.45
C PHE A 37 9.95 -30.79 -28.07
N HIS A 38 9.78 -31.49 -26.95
CA HIS A 38 8.47 -31.91 -26.43
C HIS A 38 7.67 -32.75 -27.46
N SER A 39 8.37 -33.60 -28.23
CA SER A 39 7.78 -34.41 -29.30
C SER A 39 8.42 -35.81 -29.35
N PRO A 40 7.84 -36.76 -30.12
CA PRO A 40 8.43 -38.08 -30.35
C PRO A 40 9.86 -38.06 -30.89
N ARG A 41 10.30 -36.94 -31.48
CA ARG A 41 11.70 -36.78 -31.92
C ARG A 41 12.72 -36.83 -30.78
N MET A 42 12.27 -36.66 -29.54
CA MET A 42 13.14 -36.77 -28.37
C MET A 42 13.39 -38.24 -27.95
N ASP A 43 12.56 -39.20 -28.40
CA ASP A 43 12.59 -40.60 -27.90
C ASP A 43 13.97 -41.25 -28.06
N ALA A 44 14.65 -41.00 -29.17
CA ALA A 44 15.96 -41.57 -29.46
C ALA A 44 17.07 -41.12 -28.49
N MET A 45 16.91 -40.00 -27.79
CA MET A 45 17.93 -39.49 -26.86
C MET A 45 17.61 -39.77 -25.39
N LEU A 46 16.40 -40.26 -25.06
CA LEU A 46 15.93 -40.32 -23.67
C LEU A 46 16.77 -41.23 -22.78
N ASP A 47 17.24 -42.38 -23.30
CA ASP A 47 18.06 -43.31 -22.52
C ASP A 47 19.42 -42.72 -22.15
N ASP A 48 20.05 -42.02 -23.08
CA ASP A 48 21.34 -41.36 -22.82
C ASP A 48 21.17 -40.13 -21.93
N PHE A 49 20.09 -39.36 -22.13
CA PHE A 49 19.74 -38.26 -21.25
C PHE A 49 19.46 -38.73 -19.81
N ARG A 50 18.73 -39.85 -19.64
CA ARG A 50 18.47 -40.47 -18.34
C ARG A 50 19.76 -40.78 -17.59
N LYS A 51 20.73 -41.43 -18.24
CA LYS A 51 22.04 -41.75 -17.62
C LYS A 51 22.75 -40.50 -17.09
N VAL A 52 22.67 -39.40 -17.83
CA VAL A 52 23.26 -38.12 -17.41
C VAL A 52 22.52 -37.56 -16.19
N VAL A 53 21.19 -37.55 -16.22
CA VAL A 53 20.36 -37.01 -15.14
C VAL A 53 20.48 -37.83 -13.85
N GLU A 54 20.59 -39.17 -13.94
CA GLU A 54 20.82 -40.05 -12.80
C GLU A 54 22.17 -39.82 -12.11
N GLY A 55 23.15 -39.26 -12.83
CA GLY A 55 24.43 -38.84 -12.27
C GLY A 55 24.37 -37.50 -11.50
N LEU A 56 23.25 -36.79 -11.54
CA LEU A 56 23.08 -35.51 -10.86
C LEU A 56 22.63 -35.70 -9.41
N THR A 57 23.10 -34.81 -8.53
CA THR A 57 22.59 -34.73 -7.15
C THR A 57 21.49 -33.68 -7.08
N PHE A 58 20.31 -34.09 -6.63
CA PHE A 58 19.16 -33.21 -6.46
C PHE A 58 19.04 -32.73 -5.02
N ALA A 59 18.65 -31.47 -4.84
CA ALA A 59 18.27 -30.90 -3.56
C ALA A 59 16.76 -30.58 -3.58
N PRO A 60 16.05 -30.74 -2.44
CA PRO A 60 14.65 -30.36 -2.35
C PRO A 60 14.50 -28.85 -2.61
N PRO A 61 13.49 -28.42 -3.38
CA PRO A 61 13.27 -27.01 -3.65
C PRO A 61 12.91 -26.27 -2.35
N THR A 62 13.57 -25.13 -2.11
CA THR A 62 13.26 -24.24 -0.98
C THR A 62 12.21 -23.20 -1.32
N ILE A 63 11.87 -23.06 -2.60
CA ILE A 63 10.82 -22.20 -3.13
C ILE A 63 9.76 -23.11 -3.74
N ALA A 64 8.49 -22.84 -3.47
CA ALA A 64 7.38 -23.60 -4.05
C ALA A 64 7.48 -23.61 -5.58
N LEU A 65 7.27 -24.78 -6.18
CA LEU A 65 7.43 -24.99 -7.61
C LEU A 65 6.10 -25.45 -8.21
N VAL A 66 5.72 -24.85 -9.33
CA VAL A 66 4.61 -25.32 -10.17
C VAL A 66 5.22 -25.98 -11.41
N SER A 67 4.86 -27.25 -11.63
CA SER A 67 5.45 -28.05 -12.69
C SER A 67 4.84 -27.68 -14.05
N ASN A 68 5.70 -27.40 -15.03
CA ASN A 68 5.26 -27.21 -16.42
C ASN A 68 4.83 -28.53 -17.10
N LEU A 69 5.06 -29.69 -16.46
CA LEU A 69 4.60 -30.98 -16.95
C LEU A 69 3.14 -31.24 -16.57
N THR A 70 2.77 -30.93 -15.33
CA THR A 70 1.44 -31.22 -14.77
C THR A 70 0.53 -30.00 -14.73
N GLY A 71 1.09 -28.79 -14.69
CA GLY A 71 0.37 -27.54 -14.48
C GLY A 71 0.00 -27.30 -13.01
N GLU A 72 0.55 -28.08 -12.08
CA GLU A 72 0.17 -28.08 -10.66
C GLU A 72 1.39 -27.95 -9.74
N PRO A 73 1.20 -27.58 -8.45
CA PRO A 73 2.27 -27.60 -7.45
C PRO A 73 2.93 -28.97 -7.37
N VAL A 74 4.27 -28.99 -7.30
CA VAL A 74 5.06 -30.21 -7.28
C VAL A 74 5.96 -30.27 -6.05
N GLY A 75 6.06 -31.46 -5.46
CA GLY A 75 6.87 -31.72 -4.28
C GLY A 75 8.29 -32.18 -4.61
N ALA A 76 9.16 -32.15 -3.59
CA ALA A 76 10.56 -32.56 -3.71
C ALA A 76 10.74 -33.99 -4.27
N ALA A 77 9.92 -34.94 -3.81
CA ALA A 77 10.04 -36.33 -4.24
C ALA A 77 9.93 -36.52 -5.77
N GLU A 78 9.11 -35.69 -6.43
CA GLU A 78 8.93 -35.76 -7.88
C GLU A 78 10.06 -35.05 -8.62
N VAL A 79 10.39 -33.81 -8.28
CA VAL A 79 11.43 -33.05 -9.02
C VAL A 79 12.86 -33.49 -8.73
N CYS A 80 13.08 -34.19 -7.61
CA CYS A 80 14.36 -34.84 -7.32
C CYS A 80 14.48 -36.24 -7.95
N ALA A 81 13.47 -36.72 -8.67
CA ALA A 81 13.56 -37.96 -9.44
C ALA A 81 14.05 -37.69 -10.87
N SER A 82 14.99 -38.49 -11.36
CA SER A 82 15.51 -38.38 -12.74
C SER A 82 14.40 -38.52 -13.79
N GLU A 83 13.43 -39.40 -13.53
CA GLU A 83 12.27 -39.65 -14.39
C GLU A 83 11.48 -38.38 -14.69
N TYR A 84 11.34 -37.47 -13.71
CA TYR A 84 10.64 -36.21 -13.92
C TYR A 84 11.25 -35.39 -15.05
N TRP A 85 12.58 -35.31 -15.11
CA TRP A 85 13.30 -34.54 -16.12
C TRP A 85 13.28 -35.20 -17.50
N VAL A 86 13.35 -36.54 -17.54
CA VAL A 86 13.19 -37.32 -18.78
C VAL A 86 11.80 -37.11 -19.37
N ARG A 87 10.76 -37.10 -18.52
CA ARG A 87 9.40 -36.77 -18.94
C ARG A 87 9.28 -35.31 -19.36
N HIS A 88 9.85 -34.37 -18.61
CA HIS A 88 9.77 -32.94 -18.89
C HIS A 88 10.36 -32.56 -20.26
N VAL A 89 11.46 -33.19 -20.70
CA VAL A 89 12.04 -32.92 -22.03
C VAL A 89 11.20 -33.49 -23.18
N ARG A 90 10.40 -34.54 -22.89
CA ARG A 90 9.64 -35.30 -23.88
C ARG A 90 8.18 -34.89 -24.01
N GLU A 91 7.52 -34.64 -22.90
CA GLU A 91 6.09 -34.34 -22.79
C GLU A 91 5.82 -32.84 -22.96
N ALA A 92 4.55 -32.48 -23.17
CA ALA A 92 4.14 -31.12 -23.50
C ALA A 92 4.25 -30.15 -22.31
N VAL A 93 4.60 -28.90 -22.59
CA VAL A 93 4.67 -27.80 -21.60
C VAL A 93 3.28 -27.20 -21.37
N ARG A 94 2.74 -27.39 -20.16
CA ARG A 94 1.45 -26.89 -19.68
C ARG A 94 1.54 -25.49 -19.06
N PHE A 95 2.16 -24.55 -19.77
CA PHE A 95 2.42 -23.19 -19.27
C PHE A 95 1.15 -22.45 -18.78
N ALA A 96 0.06 -22.50 -19.55
CA ALA A 96 -1.18 -21.79 -19.20
C ALA A 96 -1.81 -22.37 -17.93
N ASP A 97 -1.72 -23.68 -17.73
CA ASP A 97 -2.21 -24.33 -16.52
C ASP A 97 -1.35 -23.92 -15.33
N GLY A 98 -0.02 -23.87 -15.50
CA GLY A 98 0.90 -23.41 -14.46
C GLY A 98 0.66 -21.96 -14.01
N VAL A 99 0.44 -21.04 -14.95
CA VAL A 99 0.10 -19.63 -14.62
C VAL A 99 -1.21 -19.54 -13.84
N ARG A 100 -2.23 -20.30 -14.23
CA ARG A 100 -3.52 -20.35 -13.52
C ARG A 100 -3.42 -21.02 -12.15
N ALA A 101 -2.55 -22.02 -11.99
CA ALA A 101 -2.29 -22.60 -10.69
C ALA A 101 -1.65 -21.57 -9.75
N LEU A 102 -0.68 -20.78 -10.22
CA LEU A 102 -0.09 -19.67 -9.46
C LEU A 102 -1.14 -18.62 -9.07
N GLU A 103 -2.02 -18.24 -10.00
CA GLU A 103 -3.13 -17.33 -9.72
C GLU A 103 -4.07 -17.88 -8.64
N LYS A 104 -4.47 -19.15 -8.71
CA LYS A 104 -5.30 -19.82 -7.69
C LYS A 104 -4.64 -19.89 -6.33
N LEU A 105 -3.31 -19.91 -6.28
CA LEU A 105 -2.53 -19.85 -5.04
C LEU A 105 -2.39 -18.43 -4.47
N GLY A 106 -2.98 -17.43 -5.13
CA GLY A 106 -2.96 -16.04 -4.71
C GLY A 106 -1.71 -15.27 -5.13
N VAL A 107 -0.94 -15.77 -6.12
CA VAL A 107 0.20 -15.03 -6.65
C VAL A 107 -0.30 -13.83 -7.45
N THR A 108 0.11 -12.64 -7.01
CA THR A 108 -0.26 -11.35 -7.63
C THR A 108 0.86 -10.70 -8.41
N SER A 109 2.10 -11.17 -8.27
CA SER A 109 3.29 -10.62 -8.91
C SER A 109 4.09 -11.72 -9.59
N PHE A 110 4.36 -11.54 -10.88
CA PHE A 110 5.06 -12.47 -11.75
C PHE A 110 6.30 -11.79 -12.32
N VAL A 111 7.44 -12.48 -12.23
CA VAL A 111 8.72 -11.98 -12.74
C VAL A 111 9.27 -12.95 -13.77
N GLU A 112 9.50 -12.47 -14.99
CA GLU A 112 10.17 -13.26 -16.03
C GLU A 112 11.68 -13.02 -15.98
N VAL A 113 12.41 -14.07 -15.61
CA VAL A 113 13.87 -14.10 -15.66
C VAL A 113 14.27 -14.71 -17.01
N GLY A 114 14.52 -13.85 -17.97
CA GLY A 114 14.90 -14.22 -19.33
C GLY A 114 15.45 -13.03 -20.09
N PRO A 115 15.96 -13.25 -21.32
CA PRO A 115 16.58 -12.20 -22.14
C PRO A 115 15.58 -11.20 -22.74
N ASP A 116 14.29 -11.48 -22.69
CA ASP A 116 13.20 -10.63 -23.18
C ASP A 116 11.93 -10.87 -22.35
N GLY A 117 10.80 -10.24 -22.74
CA GLY A 117 9.52 -10.33 -22.06
C GLY A 117 8.43 -11.14 -22.75
N VAL A 118 8.77 -12.32 -23.30
CA VAL A 118 7.81 -13.14 -24.08
C VAL A 118 6.84 -13.88 -23.16
N LEU A 119 7.34 -14.49 -22.08
CA LEU A 119 6.51 -15.24 -21.15
C LEU A 119 5.60 -14.31 -20.35
N SER A 120 6.03 -13.08 -20.12
CA SER A 120 5.27 -12.02 -19.46
C SER A 120 4.01 -11.68 -20.25
N ALA A 121 4.14 -11.46 -21.56
CA ALA A 121 2.98 -11.26 -22.44
C ALA A 121 2.06 -12.48 -22.44
N MET A 122 2.62 -13.69 -22.51
CA MET A 122 1.84 -14.93 -22.48
C MET A 122 1.14 -15.16 -21.13
N ALA A 123 1.75 -14.75 -20.02
CA ALA A 123 1.17 -14.85 -18.69
C ALA A 123 -0.01 -13.89 -18.53
N GLN A 124 0.11 -12.66 -19.01
CA GLN A 124 -1.00 -11.70 -19.04
C GLN A 124 -2.22 -12.26 -19.78
N ASP A 125 -2.02 -12.96 -20.91
CA ASP A 125 -3.12 -13.62 -21.64
C ASP A 125 -3.78 -14.78 -20.86
N CYS A 126 -3.10 -15.35 -19.86
CA CYS A 126 -3.61 -16.48 -19.09
C CYS A 126 -4.37 -16.08 -17.83
N LEU A 127 -4.07 -14.91 -17.27
CA LEU A 127 -4.62 -14.38 -16.02
C LEU A 127 -6.00 -13.77 -16.25
N VAL A 128 -6.88 -13.91 -15.27
CA VAL A 128 -8.22 -13.33 -15.29
C VAL A 128 -8.18 -12.00 -14.54
N ALA A 129 -8.46 -10.90 -15.23
CA ALA A 129 -8.51 -9.59 -14.59
C ALA A 129 -9.78 -9.46 -13.74
N ASP A 130 -9.66 -9.52 -12.41
CA ASP A 130 -10.71 -9.06 -11.51
C ASP A 130 -10.62 -7.53 -11.37
N ALA A 131 -11.79 -6.87 -11.32
CA ALA A 131 -11.93 -5.40 -11.35
C ALA A 131 -11.24 -4.65 -10.19
N GLY A 132 -10.69 -5.34 -9.20
CA GLY A 132 -10.07 -4.76 -8.00
C GLY A 132 -8.57 -5.01 -7.81
N SER A 133 -7.92 -5.90 -8.58
CA SER A 133 -6.48 -6.18 -8.42
C SER A 133 -5.90 -6.85 -9.66
N ALA A 134 -5.35 -6.06 -10.58
CA ALA A 134 -4.61 -6.60 -11.72
C ALA A 134 -3.28 -7.21 -11.24
N ALA A 135 -3.01 -8.44 -11.65
CA ALA A 135 -1.71 -9.05 -11.42
C ALA A 135 -0.61 -8.28 -12.16
N VAL A 136 0.54 -8.16 -11.51
CA VAL A 136 1.72 -7.45 -12.02
C VAL A 136 2.64 -8.46 -12.69
N VAL A 137 3.03 -8.20 -13.94
CA VAL A 137 3.85 -9.13 -14.73
C VAL A 137 5.03 -8.37 -15.34
N VAL A 138 6.23 -8.63 -14.84
CA VAL A 138 7.43 -7.83 -15.12
C VAL A 138 8.55 -8.69 -15.69
N PRO A 139 9.02 -8.41 -16.92
CA PRO A 139 10.23 -9.02 -17.43
C PRO A 139 11.48 -8.29 -16.95
N VAL A 140 12.49 -9.06 -16.54
CA VAL A 140 13.74 -8.50 -16.01
C VAL A 140 14.60 -7.85 -17.10
N LEU A 141 14.60 -8.42 -18.32
CA LEU A 141 15.35 -7.89 -19.46
C LEU A 141 14.45 -7.61 -20.66
N ARG A 142 14.94 -6.73 -21.54
CA ARG A 142 14.34 -6.39 -22.82
C ARG A 142 15.46 -6.24 -23.85
N LYS A 143 15.27 -6.80 -25.04
CA LYS A 143 16.28 -6.77 -26.12
C LYS A 143 16.72 -5.36 -26.53
N ASP A 144 15.84 -4.36 -26.39
CA ASP A 144 16.05 -2.99 -26.88
C ASP A 144 16.56 -2.05 -25.76
N ARG A 145 17.07 -2.59 -24.64
CA ARG A 145 17.53 -1.81 -23.48
C ARG A 145 18.84 -2.35 -22.90
N PRO A 146 19.74 -1.50 -22.37
CA PRO A 146 20.89 -1.95 -21.60
C PRO A 146 20.47 -2.77 -20.38
N GLU A 147 21.17 -3.89 -20.11
CA GLU A 147 20.77 -4.88 -19.09
C GLU A 147 20.62 -4.28 -17.69
N VAL A 148 21.60 -3.49 -17.24
CA VAL A 148 21.56 -2.85 -15.92
C VAL A 148 20.37 -1.91 -15.79
N GLN A 149 20.08 -1.14 -16.85
CA GLN A 149 18.93 -0.25 -16.87
C GLN A 149 17.62 -1.03 -16.86
N ALA A 150 17.51 -2.10 -17.65
CA ALA A 150 16.33 -2.96 -17.68
C ALA A 150 16.04 -3.58 -16.30
N LEU A 151 17.08 -4.11 -15.64
CA LEU A 151 16.97 -4.69 -14.30
C LEU A 151 16.51 -3.66 -13.26
N VAL A 152 17.13 -2.47 -13.22
CA VAL A 152 16.73 -1.43 -12.25
C VAL A 152 15.30 -0.96 -12.50
N VAL A 153 14.88 -0.85 -13.76
CA VAL A 153 13.50 -0.52 -14.11
C VAL A 153 12.54 -1.62 -13.67
N ALA A 154 12.87 -2.90 -13.87
CA ALA A 154 12.05 -4.01 -13.40
C ALA A 154 11.90 -4.03 -11.87
N LEU A 155 12.98 -3.78 -11.13
CA LEU A 155 12.95 -3.66 -9.67
C LEU A 155 12.11 -2.46 -9.21
N ALA A 156 12.23 -1.32 -9.89
CA ALA A 156 11.39 -0.15 -9.61
C ALA A 156 9.91 -0.43 -9.90
N GLU A 157 9.59 -1.12 -10.99
CA GLU A 157 8.22 -1.51 -11.34
C GLU A 157 7.61 -2.43 -10.27
N LEU A 158 8.36 -3.44 -9.81
CA LEU A 158 7.93 -4.28 -8.69
C LEU A 158 7.72 -3.46 -7.40
N HIS A 159 8.65 -2.55 -7.10
CA HIS A 159 8.59 -1.71 -5.89
C HIS A 159 7.35 -0.80 -5.85
N VAL A 160 7.03 -0.12 -6.96
CA VAL A 160 5.84 0.77 -7.01
C VAL A 160 4.53 0.00 -6.96
N HIS A 161 4.54 -1.30 -7.27
CA HIS A 161 3.40 -2.19 -7.10
C HIS A 161 3.39 -2.91 -5.74
N GLY A 162 4.20 -2.47 -4.78
CA GLY A 162 4.16 -2.95 -3.39
C GLY A 162 5.01 -4.19 -3.10
N VAL A 163 5.80 -4.68 -4.07
CA VAL A 163 6.76 -5.75 -3.81
C VAL A 163 7.94 -5.19 -3.01
N ALA A 164 8.27 -5.85 -1.89
CA ALA A 164 9.42 -5.48 -1.09
C ALA A 164 10.73 -5.77 -1.85
N VAL A 165 11.49 -4.72 -2.14
CA VAL A 165 12.80 -4.81 -2.80
C VAL A 165 13.89 -4.45 -1.80
N GLY A 166 14.88 -5.33 -1.64
CA GLY A 166 16.03 -5.10 -0.77
C GLY A 166 17.04 -4.12 -1.38
N TRP A 167 16.67 -2.84 -1.50
CA TRP A 167 17.51 -1.80 -2.13
C TRP A 167 18.90 -1.68 -1.51
N GLU A 168 19.05 -1.98 -0.23
CA GLU A 168 20.35 -2.00 0.46
C GLU A 168 21.33 -2.97 -0.20
N GLN A 169 20.87 -4.12 -0.69
CA GLN A 169 21.72 -5.11 -1.36
C GLN A 169 22.32 -4.58 -2.67
N VAL A 170 21.63 -3.65 -3.33
CA VAL A 170 22.14 -3.00 -4.57
C VAL A 170 23.38 -2.16 -4.27
N PHE A 171 23.53 -1.69 -3.03
CA PHE A 171 24.61 -0.81 -2.62
C PHE A 171 25.75 -1.50 -1.85
N VAL A 172 25.61 -2.79 -1.51
CA VAL A 172 26.66 -3.56 -0.82
C VAL A 172 27.96 -3.53 -1.64
N GLY A 173 29.07 -3.23 -0.99
CA GLY A 173 30.39 -3.14 -1.61
C GLY A 173 30.61 -1.89 -2.49
N ARG A 174 29.63 -0.98 -2.55
CA ARG A 174 29.75 0.31 -3.25
C ARG A 174 30.04 1.42 -2.23
N GLY A 175 30.92 2.36 -2.58
CA GLY A 175 31.23 3.54 -1.76
C GLY A 175 30.11 4.58 -1.72
N VAL A 176 28.89 4.16 -1.37
CA VAL A 176 27.73 5.04 -1.26
C VAL A 176 27.72 5.78 0.07
N ARG A 177 27.10 6.95 0.09
CA ARG A 177 26.87 7.74 1.30
C ARG A 177 25.42 8.19 1.35
N LYS A 178 24.87 8.29 2.56
CA LYS A 178 23.58 8.97 2.77
C LYS A 178 23.78 10.45 2.48
N VAL A 179 22.79 11.05 1.81
CA VAL A 179 22.74 12.48 1.52
C VAL A 179 21.46 13.04 2.12
N GLU A 180 21.49 14.31 2.51
CA GLU A 180 20.29 15.00 2.97
C GLU A 180 19.32 15.17 1.79
N LEU A 181 18.05 14.83 2.02
CA LEU A 181 16.97 15.00 1.07
C LEU A 181 15.88 15.87 1.71
N PRO A 182 15.07 16.57 0.91
CA PRO A 182 13.90 17.27 1.43
C PRO A 182 13.04 16.33 2.29
N THR A 183 12.49 16.88 3.37
CA THR A 183 11.54 16.15 4.22
C THR A 183 10.26 15.80 3.46
N TYR A 184 9.47 14.86 3.99
CA TYR A 184 8.20 14.47 3.38
C TYR A 184 7.30 15.67 3.08
N ALA A 185 6.82 15.75 1.84
CA ALA A 185 5.94 16.83 1.38
C ALA A 185 4.50 16.60 1.86
N PHE A 186 4.24 16.88 3.14
CA PHE A 186 2.90 16.79 3.72
C PHE A 186 1.86 17.55 2.89
N GLN A 187 0.78 16.86 2.53
CA GLN A 187 -0.41 17.45 1.89
C GLN A 187 -1.26 18.10 2.98
N ARG A 188 -0.92 19.35 3.31
CA ARG A 188 -1.46 20.06 4.47
C ARG A 188 -2.92 20.47 4.23
N GLN A 189 -3.75 20.27 5.24
CA GLN A 189 -5.07 20.88 5.36
C GLN A 189 -5.14 21.61 6.69
N ARG A 190 -5.92 22.68 6.76
CA ARG A 190 -6.19 23.38 8.01
C ARG A 190 -7.12 22.49 8.84
N TYR A 191 -6.61 21.94 9.92
CA TYR A 191 -7.42 21.29 10.95
C TYR A 191 -7.53 22.27 12.11
N TRP A 192 -8.70 22.88 12.25
CA TRP A 192 -9.02 23.79 13.34
C TRP A 192 -10.43 23.50 13.84
N LEU A 193 -10.64 23.62 15.15
CA LEU A 193 -11.99 23.56 15.72
C LEU A 193 -12.70 24.87 15.35
N GLU A 194 -13.59 24.81 14.37
CA GLU A 194 -14.48 25.92 14.05
C GLU A 194 -15.69 25.85 14.96
N ASP A 195 -15.99 26.97 15.62
CA ASP A 195 -17.12 27.10 16.52
C ASP A 195 -18.40 27.00 15.68
N THR A 196 -18.97 25.80 15.59
CA THR A 196 -20.23 25.59 14.88
C THR A 196 -21.33 26.23 15.70
N VAL A 197 -21.58 27.52 15.49
CA VAL A 197 -22.83 28.15 15.88
C VAL A 197 -23.93 27.33 15.20
N GLY A 198 -24.61 26.50 16.00
CA GLY A 198 -25.56 25.52 15.51
C GLY A 198 -26.64 26.17 14.67
N VAL A 199 -26.53 26.07 13.34
CA VAL A 199 -27.69 26.27 12.46
C VAL A 199 -28.49 24.98 12.56
N PRO A 200 -29.75 25.01 13.03
CA PRO A 200 -30.61 23.82 13.03
C PRO A 200 -30.85 23.41 11.57
N GLY A 201 -30.11 22.41 11.11
CA GLY A 201 -30.26 21.83 9.79
C GLY A 201 -31.60 21.10 9.69
N GLY A 202 -32.56 21.72 9.02
CA GLY A 202 -33.86 21.13 8.71
C GLY A 202 -33.71 19.83 7.91
N SER A 203 -34.19 18.75 8.50
CA SER A 203 -34.20 17.36 8.02
C SER A 203 -35.15 17.08 6.85
N ALA A 204 -35.54 18.09 6.07
CA ALA A 204 -36.47 17.93 4.95
C ALA A 204 -35.76 17.73 3.59
N VAL A 205 -34.60 18.37 3.39
CA VAL A 205 -33.89 18.38 2.08
C VAL A 205 -33.24 17.04 1.75
N GLY A 206 -32.79 16.28 2.76
CA GLY A 206 -32.12 14.98 2.55
C GLY A 206 -33.05 13.82 2.11
N SER A 207 -34.35 13.87 2.43
CA SER A 207 -35.26 12.76 2.11
C SER A 207 -35.77 12.75 0.67
N VAL A 208 -35.80 13.92 0.01
CA VAL A 208 -36.21 14.06 -1.39
C VAL A 208 -35.05 13.65 -2.30
N ASP A 209 -33.83 14.10 -1.97
CA ASP A 209 -32.62 13.74 -2.71
C ASP A 209 -32.33 12.23 -2.62
N ALA A 210 -32.52 11.62 -1.44
CA ALA A 210 -32.37 10.16 -1.26
C ALA A 210 -33.35 9.35 -2.12
N ARG A 211 -34.64 9.73 -2.16
CA ARG A 211 -35.66 9.03 -2.96
C ARG A 211 -35.42 9.13 -4.46
N PHE A 212 -34.95 10.29 -4.93
CA PHE A 212 -34.56 10.50 -6.31
C PHE A 212 -33.38 9.58 -6.71
N TRP A 213 -32.31 9.56 -5.92
CA TRP A 213 -31.13 8.74 -6.23
C TRP A 213 -31.39 7.23 -6.10
N ASP A 214 -32.23 6.79 -5.17
CA ASP A 214 -32.64 5.39 -5.06
C ASP A 214 -33.40 4.91 -6.32
N ALA A 215 -34.26 5.75 -6.90
CA ALA A 215 -34.96 5.43 -8.14
C ALA A 215 -33.99 5.34 -9.34
N VAL A 216 -33.01 6.25 -9.40
CA VAL A 216 -31.93 6.22 -10.41
C VAL A 216 -31.07 4.95 -10.30
N GLU A 217 -30.69 4.54 -9.07
CA GLU A 217 -29.86 3.34 -8.86
C GLU A 217 -30.58 2.03 -9.21
N ARG A 218 -31.89 1.98 -8.99
CA ARG A 218 -32.73 0.81 -9.31
C ARG A 218 -33.18 0.74 -10.76
N GLU A 219 -32.80 1.74 -11.57
CA GLU A 219 -33.29 1.92 -12.94
C GLU A 219 -34.83 1.89 -13.00
N ASP A 220 -35.47 2.47 -11.98
CA ASP A 220 -36.92 2.51 -11.84
C ASP A 220 -37.46 3.83 -12.43
N LEU A 221 -37.88 3.75 -13.70
CA LEU A 221 -38.40 4.87 -14.47
C LEU A 221 -39.68 5.46 -13.85
N GLU A 222 -40.56 4.62 -13.31
CA GLU A 222 -41.84 5.05 -12.73
C GLU A 222 -41.60 5.77 -11.40
N ALA A 223 -40.75 5.21 -10.54
CA ALA A 223 -40.37 5.86 -9.28
C ALA A 223 -39.61 7.18 -9.53
N LEU A 224 -38.78 7.24 -10.57
CA LEU A 224 -38.06 8.47 -10.95
C LEU A 224 -39.03 9.55 -11.47
N ALA A 225 -39.99 9.18 -12.31
CA ALA A 225 -41.01 10.09 -12.80
C ALA A 225 -41.89 10.63 -11.66
N ALA A 226 -42.24 9.79 -10.68
CA ALA A 226 -42.95 10.18 -9.48
C ALA A 226 -42.12 11.12 -8.58
N ALA A 227 -40.82 10.87 -8.44
CA ALA A 227 -39.91 11.73 -7.67
C ALA A 227 -39.71 13.11 -8.31
N LEU A 228 -39.75 13.19 -9.63
CA LEU A 228 -39.60 14.43 -10.41
C LEU A 228 -40.94 15.16 -10.67
N GLY A 229 -42.08 14.51 -10.43
CA GLY A 229 -43.41 15.07 -10.66
C GLY A 229 -43.74 15.29 -12.15
N VAL A 230 -43.24 14.43 -13.04
CA VAL A 230 -43.42 14.56 -14.50
C VAL A 230 -44.32 13.44 -15.03
N GLU A 231 -45.38 13.81 -15.78
CA GLU A 231 -46.24 12.84 -16.47
C GLU A 231 -45.72 12.58 -17.90
N GLY A 232 -45.17 11.38 -18.14
CA GLY A 232 -44.70 10.91 -19.45
C GLY A 232 -43.21 10.58 -19.49
N GLY A 233 -42.86 9.30 -19.33
CA GLY A 233 -41.49 8.79 -19.17
C GLY A 233 -40.63 8.69 -20.44
N GLY A 234 -40.99 9.37 -21.54
CA GLY A 234 -40.35 9.19 -22.85
C GLY A 234 -38.87 9.61 -22.92
N SER A 235 -38.50 10.75 -22.32
CA SER A 235 -37.11 11.26 -22.35
C SER A 235 -36.26 10.80 -21.18
N LEU A 236 -36.87 10.29 -20.10
CA LEU A 236 -36.16 9.82 -18.91
C LEU A 236 -35.48 8.45 -19.14
N GLY A 237 -36.04 7.62 -20.02
CA GLY A 237 -35.52 6.27 -20.30
C GLY A 237 -34.14 6.27 -20.96
N GLU A 238 -33.82 7.29 -21.76
CA GLU A 238 -32.50 7.41 -22.40
C GLU A 238 -31.41 7.89 -21.43
N LEU A 239 -31.77 8.68 -20.42
CA LEU A 239 -30.82 9.27 -19.46
C LEU A 239 -30.60 8.42 -18.21
N LEU A 240 -31.53 7.51 -17.90
CA LEU A 240 -31.50 6.70 -16.68
C LEU A 240 -30.25 5.82 -16.54
N PRO A 241 -29.79 5.08 -17.58
CA PRO A 241 -28.56 4.29 -17.47
C PRO A 241 -27.31 5.17 -17.26
N VAL A 242 -27.29 6.37 -17.86
CA VAL A 242 -26.18 7.33 -17.72
C VAL A 242 -26.10 7.83 -16.27
N LEU A 243 -27.25 8.22 -15.69
CA LEU A 243 -27.32 8.69 -14.30
C LEU A 243 -27.02 7.57 -13.29
N SER A 244 -27.47 6.35 -13.54
CA SER A 244 -27.15 5.15 -12.74
C SER A 244 -25.63 4.89 -12.72
N SER A 245 -24.98 4.90 -13.89
CA SER A 245 -23.53 4.72 -14.00
C SER A 245 -22.74 5.83 -13.31
N TYR A 246 -23.15 7.08 -13.47
CA TYR A 246 -22.53 8.24 -12.84
C TYR A 246 -22.61 8.15 -11.30
N ARG A 247 -23.76 7.75 -10.76
CA ARG A 247 -23.97 7.59 -9.31
C ARG A 247 -23.11 6.45 -8.73
N ARG A 248 -23.03 5.30 -9.41
CA ARG A 248 -22.13 4.20 -9.01
C ARG A 248 -20.68 4.64 -8.96
N GLN A 249 -20.19 5.31 -10.02
CA GLN A 249 -18.81 5.78 -10.10
C GLN A 249 -18.48 6.81 -9.01
N GLN A 250 -19.41 7.72 -8.69
CA GLN A 250 -19.24 8.67 -7.59
C GLN A 250 -19.22 7.98 -6.22
N ARG A 251 -20.06 6.96 -5.99
CA ARG A 251 -20.03 6.18 -4.74
C ARG A 251 -18.77 5.36 -4.57
N GLU A 252 -18.25 4.74 -5.63
CA GLU A 252 -16.96 4.06 -5.60
C GLU A 252 -15.84 5.03 -5.21
N ARG A 253 -15.81 6.24 -5.79
CA ARG A 253 -14.86 7.29 -5.38
C ARG A 253 -15.03 7.71 -3.92
N VAL A 254 -16.27 7.89 -3.46
CA VAL A 254 -16.58 8.27 -2.07
C VAL A 254 -16.29 7.14 -1.07
N MET A 255 -16.48 5.87 -1.44
CA MET A 255 -16.08 4.71 -0.62
C MET A 255 -14.56 4.60 -0.51
N VAL A 256 -13.84 4.74 -1.63
CA VAL A 256 -12.37 4.76 -1.65
C VAL A 256 -11.84 5.93 -0.81
N ASP A 257 -12.45 7.11 -0.91
CA ASP A 257 -12.16 8.25 -0.04
C ASP A 257 -12.59 8.02 1.42
N GLY A 258 -13.60 7.19 1.67
CA GLY A 258 -14.08 6.80 3.00
C GLY A 258 -13.21 5.75 3.68
N TRP A 259 -12.37 5.03 2.93
CA TRP A 259 -11.33 4.13 3.47
C TRP A 259 -10.06 4.89 3.87
N ARG A 260 -10.00 6.20 3.63
CA ARG A 260 -8.97 7.06 4.20
C ARG A 260 -9.31 7.36 5.65
N TYR A 261 -8.30 7.35 6.51
CA TYR A 261 -8.43 7.85 7.89
C TYR A 261 -9.05 9.26 7.86
N ARG A 262 -10.25 9.40 8.43
CA ARG A 262 -10.84 10.71 8.75
C ARG A 262 -10.69 10.97 10.23
N VAL A 263 -10.09 12.11 10.53
CA VAL A 263 -10.20 12.72 11.85
C VAL A 263 -11.62 13.28 11.95
N SER A 264 -12.43 12.72 12.85
CA SER A 264 -13.73 13.30 13.21
C SER A 264 -13.63 13.88 14.62
N TRP A 265 -14.08 15.11 14.77
CA TRP A 265 -14.17 15.76 16.07
C TRP A 265 -15.53 15.48 16.68
N LYS A 266 -15.54 14.91 17.89
CA LYS A 266 -16.76 14.72 18.66
C LYS A 266 -16.79 15.80 19.74
N PRO A 267 -17.80 16.71 19.76
CA PRO A 267 -17.92 17.71 20.81
C PRO A 267 -18.00 17.01 22.18
N VAL A 268 -17.13 17.40 23.10
CA VAL A 268 -17.27 17.07 24.52
C VAL A 268 -18.11 18.18 25.14
N PRO A 269 -19.18 17.86 25.90
CA PRO A 269 -20.01 18.89 26.51
C PRO A 269 -19.15 19.80 27.38
N GLU A 270 -19.43 21.09 27.32
CA GLU A 270 -18.73 22.14 28.07
C GLU A 270 -18.72 21.76 29.55
N VAL A 271 -17.52 21.48 30.08
CA VAL A 271 -17.35 21.20 31.51
C VAL A 271 -17.71 22.49 32.23
N ALA A 272 -18.73 22.45 33.10
CA ALA A 272 -19.15 23.60 33.88
C ALA A 272 -17.92 24.28 34.51
N ALA A 273 -17.88 25.62 34.50
CA ALA A 273 -16.78 26.42 35.03
C ALA A 273 -16.52 26.07 36.50
N GLY A 274 -15.61 25.13 36.73
CA GLY A 274 -15.10 24.81 38.04
C GLY A 274 -14.15 25.93 38.47
N SER A 275 -14.25 26.36 39.72
CA SER A 275 -13.19 27.16 40.33
C SER A 275 -11.97 26.26 40.52
N LEU A 276 -10.83 26.65 39.95
CA LEU A 276 -9.56 26.04 40.30
C LEU A 276 -9.23 26.39 41.76
N SER A 277 -8.58 25.47 42.46
CA SER A 277 -8.11 25.69 43.83
C SER A 277 -6.69 25.16 43.98
N GLY A 278 -5.99 25.62 45.03
CA GLY A 278 -4.61 25.24 45.33
C GLY A 278 -3.57 25.98 44.50
N THR A 279 -2.32 25.55 44.67
CA THR A 279 -1.15 26.10 43.98
C THR A 279 -0.91 25.36 42.66
N TRP A 280 -0.66 26.14 41.61
CA TRP A 280 -0.40 25.66 40.26
C TRP A 280 0.99 26.10 39.82
N LEU A 281 1.90 25.15 39.67
CA LEU A 281 3.20 25.39 39.08
C LEU A 281 3.03 25.48 37.56
N LEU A 282 3.40 26.62 36.98
CA LEU A 282 3.44 26.81 35.54
C LEU A 282 4.88 26.55 35.06
N ALA A 283 5.14 25.36 34.51
CA ALA A 283 6.45 25.03 33.95
C ALA A 283 6.62 25.69 32.58
N VAL A 284 7.50 26.70 32.50
CA VAL A 284 7.72 27.52 31.30
C VAL A 284 9.16 27.34 30.82
N PRO A 285 9.41 27.10 29.53
CA PRO A 285 10.77 27.07 29.03
C PRO A 285 11.39 28.47 29.14
N ALA A 286 12.69 28.57 29.44
CA ALA A 286 13.38 29.85 29.64
C ALA A 286 13.21 30.81 28.44
N SER A 287 13.13 30.27 27.22
CA SER A 287 12.85 31.00 25.98
C SER A 287 11.50 31.73 25.97
N LEU A 288 10.52 31.26 26.75
CA LEU A 288 9.16 31.79 26.81
C LEU A 288 8.77 32.38 28.17
N ALA A 289 9.71 32.50 29.11
CA ALA A 289 9.43 32.98 30.47
C ALA A 289 8.71 34.34 30.51
N ASP A 290 9.10 35.26 29.62
CA ASP A 290 8.52 36.60 29.52
C ASP A 290 7.47 36.74 28.40
N SER A 291 7.01 35.63 27.81
CA SER A 291 6.06 35.66 26.70
C SER A 291 4.65 36.13 27.12
N GLU A 292 3.95 36.81 26.21
CA GLU A 292 2.54 37.22 26.40
C GLU A 292 1.63 36.00 26.68
N LEU A 293 1.96 34.85 26.09
CA LEU A 293 1.25 33.60 26.30
C LEU A 293 1.38 33.09 27.75
N ALA A 294 2.60 33.07 28.31
CA ALA A 294 2.82 32.66 29.70
C ALA A 294 2.11 33.59 30.69
N GLN A 295 2.12 34.91 30.42
CA GLN A 295 1.41 35.91 31.22
C GLN A 295 -0.11 35.73 31.13
N THR A 296 -0.65 35.52 29.92
CA THR A 296 -2.09 35.33 29.69
C THR A 296 -2.61 34.08 30.40
N LEU A 297 -1.86 32.97 30.33
CA LEU A 297 -2.24 31.73 31.01
C LEU A 297 -2.17 31.86 32.54
N SER A 298 -1.15 32.53 33.06
CA SER A 298 -1.05 32.81 34.49
C SER A 298 -2.26 33.62 34.98
N LEU A 299 -2.58 34.73 34.32
CA LEU A 299 -3.74 35.57 34.64
C LEU A 299 -5.06 34.82 34.48
N GLY A 300 -5.19 33.93 33.49
CA GLY A 300 -6.36 33.11 33.27
C GLY A 300 -6.62 32.13 34.42
N LEU A 301 -5.58 31.41 34.84
CA LEU A 301 -5.64 30.48 35.98
C LEU A 301 -5.95 31.22 37.29
N GLU A 302 -5.33 32.39 37.53
CA GLU A 302 -5.61 33.22 38.71
C GLU A 302 -7.05 33.73 38.74
N LYS A 303 -7.59 34.18 37.60
CA LYS A 303 -9.01 34.57 37.49
C LYS A 303 -9.96 33.40 37.78
N SER A 304 -9.51 32.17 37.53
CA SER A 304 -10.25 30.95 37.86
C SER A 304 -10.05 30.47 39.31
N GLY A 305 -9.28 31.17 40.15
CA GLY A 305 -9.11 30.91 41.58
C GLY A 305 -7.83 30.16 41.98
N ALA A 306 -6.95 29.83 41.04
CA ALA A 306 -5.67 29.20 41.34
C ALA A 306 -4.62 30.21 41.81
N ARG A 307 -3.70 29.79 42.69
CA ARG A 307 -2.45 30.52 42.92
C ARG A 307 -1.39 30.01 41.95
N VAL A 308 -0.96 30.82 41.00
CA VAL A 308 0.02 30.40 39.98
C VAL A 308 1.43 30.76 40.43
N VAL A 309 2.36 29.84 40.29
CA VAL A 309 3.79 30.09 40.51
C VAL A 309 4.57 29.63 39.27
N PRO A 310 5.27 30.53 38.57
CA PRO A 310 6.08 30.15 37.42
C PRO A 310 7.32 29.36 37.88
N ALA A 311 7.59 28.25 37.19
CA ALA A 311 8.82 27.48 37.30
C ALA A 311 9.53 27.53 35.94
N VAL A 312 10.57 28.34 35.84
CA VAL A 312 11.35 28.50 34.60
C VAL A 312 12.31 27.33 34.46
N ILE A 313 12.27 26.66 33.31
CA ILE A 313 13.07 25.47 33.00
C ILE A 313 14.03 25.79 31.84
N ASP A 314 15.32 25.60 32.07
CA ASP A 314 16.34 25.78 31.04
C ASP A 314 16.27 24.70 29.95
N ALA A 315 16.66 25.05 28.73
CA ALA A 315 16.56 24.18 27.56
C ALA A 315 17.36 22.87 27.71
N ASP A 316 18.45 22.90 28.47
CA ASP A 316 19.35 21.78 28.72
C ASP A 316 19.08 21.05 30.06
N ALA A 317 18.10 21.51 30.85
CA ALA A 317 17.81 20.97 32.18
C ALA A 317 17.56 19.46 32.15
N ASP A 318 18.32 18.72 32.97
CA ASP A 318 18.10 17.30 33.19
C ASP A 318 16.98 17.06 34.22
N ARG A 319 16.76 15.79 34.60
CA ARG A 319 15.68 15.45 35.53
C ARG A 319 15.83 16.10 36.90
N ASP A 320 17.08 16.22 37.37
CA ASP A 320 17.40 16.79 38.68
C ASP A 320 17.25 18.32 38.64
N GLY A 321 17.69 18.96 37.55
CA GLY A 321 17.48 20.39 37.33
C GLY A 321 15.99 20.76 37.24
N ILE A 322 15.18 19.94 36.57
CA ILE A 322 13.72 20.14 36.54
C ILE A 322 13.11 19.96 37.94
N ALA A 323 13.53 18.94 38.70
CA ALA A 323 13.06 18.74 40.06
C ALA A 323 13.41 19.94 40.97
N GLU A 324 14.64 20.44 40.87
CA GLU A 324 15.10 21.60 41.64
C GLU A 324 14.29 22.85 41.31
N ALA A 325 14.05 23.13 40.03
CA ALA A 325 13.24 24.26 39.60
C ALA A 325 11.79 24.18 40.11
N LEU A 326 11.17 23.00 40.05
CA LEU A 326 9.81 22.79 40.55
C LEU A 326 9.72 22.88 42.08
N LEU A 327 10.64 22.26 42.80
CA LEU A 327 10.67 22.30 44.28
C LEU A 327 11.01 23.70 44.80
N GLY A 328 11.90 24.42 44.12
CA GLY A 328 12.20 25.82 44.41
C GLY A 328 10.96 26.70 44.24
N ALA A 329 10.19 26.49 43.16
CA ALA A 329 8.93 27.21 42.93
C ALA A 329 7.84 26.82 43.94
N LEU A 330 7.80 25.56 44.39
CA LEU A 330 6.83 25.06 45.35
C LEU A 330 6.98 25.69 46.75
N GLY A 331 8.18 26.18 47.11
CA GLY A 331 8.40 26.98 48.31
C GLY A 331 8.07 26.29 49.64
N GLY A 332 8.05 24.95 49.66
CA GLY A 332 7.74 24.13 50.84
C GLY A 332 6.27 23.73 51.00
N GLU A 333 5.40 24.02 50.03
CA GLU A 333 4.05 23.46 50.00
C GLU A 333 4.09 21.96 49.69
N SER A 334 3.16 21.19 50.28
CA SER A 334 3.19 19.71 50.17
C SER A 334 2.51 19.18 48.91
N GLU A 335 1.64 19.96 48.26
CA GLU A 335 0.88 19.55 47.08
C GLU A 335 0.70 20.73 46.12
N ALA A 336 1.03 20.54 44.84
CA ALA A 336 0.72 21.48 43.77
C ALA A 336 0.37 20.75 42.47
N SER A 337 -0.49 21.38 41.68
CA SER A 337 -0.79 20.96 40.30
C SER A 337 0.25 21.54 39.35
N VAL A 338 0.61 20.83 38.28
CA VAL A 338 1.57 21.31 37.28
C VAL A 338 0.87 21.51 35.93
N LEU A 339 0.98 22.69 35.35
CA LEU A 339 0.65 22.97 33.95
C LEU A 339 1.96 23.22 33.19
N SER A 340 2.21 22.44 32.14
CA SER A 340 3.45 22.52 31.37
C SER A 340 3.26 23.23 30.03
N LEU A 341 4.11 24.23 29.77
CA LEU A 341 4.25 24.91 28.48
C LEU A 341 5.53 24.51 27.75
N LEU A 342 6.30 23.54 28.28
CA LEU A 342 7.61 23.14 27.74
C LEU A 342 7.50 22.69 26.29
N ALA A 343 6.41 22.00 25.92
CA ALA A 343 6.17 21.53 24.55
C ALA A 343 6.08 22.65 23.49
N LEU A 344 5.95 23.91 23.90
CA LEU A 344 5.91 25.06 22.98
C LEU A 344 7.30 25.50 22.51
N ASP A 345 8.37 24.98 23.12
CA ASP A 345 9.74 25.22 22.66
C ASP A 345 10.08 24.28 21.49
N GLU A 346 10.05 24.82 20.27
CA GLU A 346 10.39 24.12 19.04
C GLU A 346 11.87 24.26 18.65
N GLU A 347 12.71 24.90 19.46
CA GLU A 347 14.14 25.01 19.17
C GLU A 347 14.84 23.64 19.20
N PRO A 348 15.92 23.42 18.42
CA PRO A 348 16.63 22.15 18.41
C PRO A 348 17.28 21.81 19.76
N CYS A 349 17.12 20.57 20.21
CA CYS A 349 17.74 20.06 21.42
C CYS A 349 19.26 19.94 21.25
N ALA A 350 20.01 20.38 22.26
CA ALA A 350 21.46 20.28 22.27
C ALA A 350 21.93 18.81 22.20
N GLY A 351 22.74 18.49 21.19
CA GLY A 351 23.25 17.13 20.93
C GLY A 351 22.35 16.27 20.04
N GLU A 352 21.07 16.62 19.86
CA GLU A 352 20.10 15.90 19.02
C GLU A 352 19.25 16.88 18.20
N PRO A 353 19.78 17.45 17.11
CA PRO A 353 19.15 18.56 16.38
C PRO A 353 17.84 18.22 15.67
N VAL A 354 17.46 16.94 15.63
CA VAL A 354 16.20 16.44 15.05
C VAL A 354 15.06 16.45 16.09
N VAL A 355 15.39 16.61 17.38
CA VAL A 355 14.43 16.62 18.49
C VAL A 355 14.23 18.06 18.96
N ALA A 356 12.98 18.50 19.10
CA ALA A 356 12.68 19.79 19.72
C ALA A 356 13.00 19.75 21.22
N SER A 357 13.65 20.79 21.74
CA SER A 357 13.98 20.98 23.16
C SER A 357 12.74 20.81 24.04
N GLY A 358 11.60 21.37 23.62
CA GLY A 358 10.34 21.24 24.35
C GLY A 358 9.83 19.81 24.49
N LEU A 359 10.03 18.96 23.46
CA LEU A 359 9.67 17.54 23.53
C LEU A 359 10.56 16.80 24.52
N ALA A 360 11.88 17.05 24.48
CA ALA A 360 12.84 16.44 25.39
C ALA A 360 12.54 16.84 26.85
N LEU A 361 12.28 18.13 27.10
CA LEU A 361 11.92 18.65 28.42
C LEU A 361 10.57 18.09 28.92
N THR A 362 9.57 17.96 28.05
CA THR A 362 8.28 17.35 28.42
C THR A 362 8.44 15.90 28.87
N LEU A 363 9.27 15.12 28.17
CA LEU A 363 9.58 13.75 28.57
C LEU A 363 10.28 13.70 29.92
N ARG A 364 11.29 14.56 30.13
CA ARG A 364 12.03 14.63 31.41
C ARG A 364 11.12 15.06 32.55
N LEU A 365 10.23 16.03 32.34
CA LEU A 365 9.22 16.46 33.31
C LEU A 365 8.32 15.30 33.76
N VAL A 366 7.80 14.51 32.82
CA VAL A 366 6.98 13.32 33.13
C VAL A 366 7.78 12.28 33.91
N GLN A 367 9.05 12.07 33.55
CA GLN A 367 9.94 11.16 34.28
C GLN A 367 10.27 11.66 35.69
N THR A 368 10.40 12.97 35.89
CA THR A 368 10.60 13.59 37.20
C THR A 368 9.34 13.51 38.06
N ALA A 369 8.14 13.63 37.49
CA ALA A 369 6.89 13.50 38.23
C ALA A 369 6.52 12.05 38.60
N ALA A 370 7.09 11.05 37.91
CA ALA A 370 6.80 9.64 38.10
C ALA A 370 7.80 8.89 39.02
N GLY A 371 8.94 9.51 39.34
CA GLY A 371 9.98 8.95 40.22
C GLY A 371 10.10 9.75 41.49
#